data_AF-A0AAF1BKV1-F1
#
_entry.id   AF-A0AAF1BKV1-F1
#
_cell.length_a   1.000
_cell.length_b   1.000
_cell.length_c   1.000
_cell.angle_alpha   90.00
_cell.angle_beta   90.00
_cell.angle_gamma   90.00
#
_symmetry.space_group_name_H-M   'P 1'
#
loop_
_entity.id
_entity.type
_entity.pdbx_description
1 polymer ?
#
loop_
_entity_poly.entity_id
_entity_poly.type
_entity_poly.pdbx_seq_one_letter_code
_entity_poly.pdbx_strand_id
1 'polypeptide(L)'
;MARSGLQQEVINLYRQGVRNAMSKGKDQRNQFLIHLRYNFHHPPLTARDYAAIEHQIRKFGRTLEMLSEPSVRHIGVSSDMEDWWANEVARARARAEKAALKK
;
A
#
# COMPACT_ATOMS: atom_id res chain seq x y z
N MET A 1 -14.13 17.56 -8.95
CA MET A 1 -14.64 16.38 -9.68
C MET A 1 -14.92 15.28 -8.68
N ALA A 2 -16.08 14.64 -8.75
CA ALA A 2 -16.41 13.50 -7.90
C ALA A 2 -15.53 12.29 -8.26
N ARG A 3 -15.14 11.48 -7.26
CA ARG A 3 -14.45 10.21 -7.51
C ARG A 3 -15.43 9.20 -8.11
N SER A 4 -14.99 8.38 -9.06
CA SER A 4 -15.81 7.27 -9.54
C SER A 4 -16.02 6.23 -8.43
N GLY A 5 -17.07 5.40 -8.53
CA GLY A 5 -17.31 4.32 -7.58
C GLY A 5 -16.09 3.41 -7.43
N LEU A 6 -15.48 3.02 -8.55
CA LEU A 6 -14.27 2.20 -8.57
C LEU A 6 -13.07 2.87 -7.88
N GLN A 7 -12.87 4.18 -8.08
CA GLN A 7 -11.82 4.92 -7.36
C GLN A 7 -12.07 4.92 -5.86
N GLN A 8 -13.33 5.04 -5.44
CA GLN A 8 -13.69 5.00 -4.02
C GLN A 8 -13.44 3.62 -3.41
N GLU A 9 -13.70 2.54 -4.15
CA GLU A 9 -13.39 1.17 -3.74
C GLU A 9 -11.88 0.97 -3.55
N VAL A 10 -11.04 1.40 -4.51
CA VAL A 10 -9.58 1.35 -4.39
C VAL A 10 -9.11 2.07 -3.11
N ILE A 11 -9.64 3.26 -2.83
CA ILE A 11 -9.29 4.04 -1.63
C ILE A 11 -9.75 3.31 -0.36
N ASN A 12 -10.95 2.75 -0.35
CA ASN A 12 -11.48 2.03 0.81
C ASN A 12 -10.63 0.79 1.12
N LEU A 13 -10.23 0.05 0.08
CA LEU A 13 -9.36 -1.10 0.18
C LEU A 13 -7.98 -0.72 0.72
N TYR A 14 -7.38 0.37 0.23
CA TYR A 14 -6.11 0.88 0.76
C TYR A 14 -6.22 1.23 2.25
N ARG A 15 -7.29 1.96 2.64
CA ARG A 15 -7.55 2.31 4.05
C ARG A 15 -7.76 1.10 4.93
N GLN A 16 -8.42 0.05 4.43
CA GLN A 16 -8.57 -1.23 5.13
C GLN A 16 -7.21 -1.89 5.34
N GLY A 17 -6.36 -1.95 4.30
CA GLY A 17 -5.01 -2.47 4.43
C GLY A 17 -4.18 -1.74 5.47
N VAL A 18 -4.27 -0.41 5.53
CA VAL A 18 -3.60 0.38 6.57
C VAL A 18 -4.12 0.02 7.96
N ARG A 19 -5.45 -0.07 8.13
CA ARG A 19 -6.05 -0.48 9.42
C ARG A 19 -5.57 -1.88 9.85
N ASN A 20 -5.50 -2.83 8.91
CA ASN A 20 -4.99 -4.17 9.16
C ASN A 20 -3.51 -4.14 9.57
N ALA A 21 -2.67 -3.32 8.94
CA ALA A 21 -1.27 -3.17 9.35
C ALA A 21 -1.15 -2.53 10.75
N MET A 22 -2.01 -1.56 11.06
CA MET A 22 -1.99 -0.86 12.34
C MET A 22 -2.46 -1.73 13.51
N SER A 23 -3.29 -2.74 13.26
CA SER A 23 -3.70 -3.72 14.29
C SER A 23 -2.59 -4.72 14.65
N LYS A 24 -1.53 -4.82 13.83
CA LYS A 24 -0.37 -5.66 14.12
C LYS A 24 0.59 -4.97 15.11
N GLY A 25 1.45 -5.79 15.72
CA GLY A 25 2.53 -5.32 16.61
C GLY A 25 3.46 -4.33 15.92
N LYS A 26 4.07 -3.42 16.70
CA LYS A 26 4.90 -2.32 16.17
C LYS A 26 6.03 -2.82 15.26
N ASP A 27 6.68 -3.90 15.65
CA ASP A 27 7.83 -4.46 14.92
C ASP A 27 7.43 -5.01 13.55
N GLN A 28 6.22 -5.59 13.45
CA GLN A 28 5.72 -6.22 12.24
C GLN A 28 4.95 -5.28 11.32
N ARG A 29 4.36 -4.23 11.88
CA ARG A 29 3.57 -3.23 11.16
C ARG A 29 4.26 -2.72 9.90
N ASN A 30 5.57 -2.50 9.95
CA ASN A 30 6.32 -1.96 8.81
C ASN A 30 6.26 -2.91 7.60
N GLN A 31 6.41 -4.23 7.81
CA GLN A 31 6.34 -5.22 6.74
C GLN A 31 4.96 -5.23 6.08
N PHE A 32 3.89 -5.19 6.86
CA PHE A 32 2.51 -5.09 6.34
C PHE A 32 2.28 -3.80 5.53
N LEU A 33 2.82 -2.67 6.00
CA LEU A 33 2.73 -1.40 5.27
C LEU A 33 3.53 -1.41 3.96
N ILE A 34 4.73 -1.98 3.96
CA ILE A 34 5.55 -2.13 2.75
C ILE A 34 4.81 -3.00 1.73
N HIS A 35 4.35 -4.18 2.14
CA HIS A 35 3.58 -5.08 1.27
C HIS A 35 2.36 -4.37 0.67
N LEU A 36 1.58 -3.68 1.49
CA LEU A 36 0.42 -2.91 1.05
C LEU A 36 0.80 -1.84 0.02
N ARG A 37 1.78 -0.99 0.35
CA ARG A 37 2.18 0.13 -0.50
C ARG A 37 2.74 -0.36 -1.82
N TYR A 38 3.58 -1.39 -1.79
CA TYR A 38 4.18 -1.96 -2.98
C TYR A 38 3.11 -2.49 -3.95
N ASN A 39 2.14 -3.27 -3.44
CA ASN A 39 1.08 -3.84 -4.28
C ASN A 39 0.17 -2.79 -4.93
N PHE A 40 0.00 -1.62 -4.31
CA PHE A 40 -0.75 -0.51 -4.90
C PHE A 40 0.06 0.32 -5.91
N HIS A 41 1.40 0.28 -5.86
CA HIS A 41 2.27 1.06 -6.76
C HIS A 41 2.78 0.27 -7.97
N HIS A 42 2.89 -1.07 -7.88
CA HIS A 42 3.51 -1.90 -8.93
C HIS A 42 2.59 -2.64 -9.91
N PRO A 43 1.27 -2.43 -10.00
CA PRO A 43 0.52 -2.92 -11.15
C PRO A 43 0.67 -1.93 -12.32
N PRO A 44 0.97 -2.39 -13.56
CA PRO A 44 1.04 -1.52 -14.74
C PRO A 44 -0.36 -1.14 -15.22
N LEU A 45 -1.16 -0.51 -14.35
CA LEU A 45 -2.56 -0.17 -14.58
C LEU A 45 -2.74 1.34 -14.67
N THR A 46 -3.60 1.73 -15.60
CA THR A 46 -4.10 3.09 -15.77
C THR A 46 -5.54 3.18 -15.29
N ALA A 47 -6.05 4.39 -15.11
CA ALA A 47 -7.45 4.61 -14.70
C ALA A 47 -8.49 4.09 -15.72
N ARG A 48 -8.06 3.68 -16.92
CA ARG A 48 -8.92 3.13 -17.98
C ARG A 48 -9.03 1.60 -17.92
N ASP A 49 -8.20 0.93 -17.12
CA ASP A 49 -8.14 -0.53 -17.06
C ASP A 49 -9.17 -1.10 -16.08
N TYR A 50 -10.45 -0.75 -16.25
CA TYR A 50 -11.52 -1.02 -15.29
C TYR A 50 -11.59 -2.49 -14.85
N ALA A 51 -11.64 -3.42 -15.80
CA ALA A 51 -11.75 -4.86 -15.51
C ALA A 51 -10.53 -5.40 -14.75
N ALA A 52 -9.33 -4.90 -15.07
CA ALA A 52 -8.10 -5.30 -14.39
C ALA A 52 -8.02 -4.71 -12.97
N ILE A 53 -8.46 -3.46 -12.78
CA ILE A 53 -8.58 -2.84 -11.45
C ILE A 53 -9.56 -3.63 -10.59
N GLU A 54 -10.75 -3.97 -11.10
CA GLU A 54 -11.71 -4.80 -10.36
C GLU A 54 -11.14 -6.17 -9.98
N HIS A 55 -10.43 -6.81 -10.91
CA HIS A 55 -9.76 -8.08 -10.62
C HIS A 55 -8.76 -7.92 -9.48
N GLN A 56 -7.95 -6.85 -9.49
CA GLN A 56 -7.01 -6.58 -8.41
C GLN A 56 -7.71 -6.26 -7.09
N ILE A 57 -8.80 -5.50 -7.09
CA ILE A 57 -9.60 -5.24 -5.88
C ILE A 57 -10.09 -6.55 -5.30
N ARG A 58 -10.67 -7.45 -6.11
CA ARG A 58 -11.15 -8.77 -5.65
C ARG A 58 -10.02 -9.64 -5.11
N LYS A 59 -8.88 -9.70 -5.82
CA LYS A 59 -7.72 -10.50 -5.42
C LYS A 59 -7.10 -9.99 -4.12
N PHE A 60 -6.86 -8.69 -4.04
CA PHE A 60 -6.20 -8.08 -2.89
C PHE A 60 -7.14 -7.97 -1.68
N GLY A 61 -8.46 -7.83 -1.89
CA GLY A 61 -9.48 -7.95 -0.85
C GLY A 61 -9.37 -9.27 -0.08
N ARG A 62 -9.35 -10.41 -0.78
CA ARG A 62 -9.14 -11.73 -0.16
C ARG A 62 -7.80 -11.84 0.58
N THR A 63 -6.76 -11.22 0.03
CA THR A 63 -5.44 -11.17 0.68
C THR A 63 -5.52 -10.39 1.99
N LEU A 64 -6.18 -9.24 2.00
CA LEU A 64 -6.35 -8.42 3.19
C LEU A 64 -7.23 -9.08 4.25
N GLU A 65 -8.26 -9.84 3.86
CA GLU A 65 -9.06 -10.64 4.78
C GLU A 65 -8.19 -11.65 5.52
N MET A 66 -7.42 -12.47 4.78
CA MET A 66 -6.46 -13.41 5.36
C MET A 66 -5.43 -12.71 6.27
N LEU A 67 -4.86 -11.59 5.81
CA LEU A 67 -3.88 -10.83 6.59
C LEU A 67 -4.49 -10.13 7.80
N SER A 68 -5.81 -9.95 7.85
CA SER A 68 -6.50 -9.34 8.99
C SER A 68 -6.56 -10.27 10.19
N GLU A 69 -6.50 -11.59 9.96
CA GLU A 69 -6.60 -12.62 11.00
C GLU A 69 -5.59 -12.39 12.14
N PRO A 70 -6.00 -12.47 13.42
CA PRO A 70 -5.11 -12.27 14.56
C PRO A 70 -3.95 -13.28 14.63
N SER A 71 -4.14 -14.46 14.05
CA SER A 71 -3.11 -15.50 13.95
C SER A 71 -1.96 -15.11 13.01
N VAL A 72 -2.23 -14.26 12.01
CA VAL A 72 -1.22 -13.77 11.06
C VAL A 72 -0.48 -12.60 11.68
N ARG A 73 0.65 -12.88 12.32
CA ARG A 73 1.48 -11.90 13.03
C ARG A 73 2.63 -11.36 12.17
N HIS A 74 3.13 -12.16 11.24
CA HIS A 74 4.31 -11.86 10.44
C HIS A 74 4.02 -12.13 8.96
N ILE A 75 4.64 -11.35 8.07
CA ILE A 75 4.66 -11.62 6.64
C ILE A 75 6.08 -11.45 6.10
N GLY A 76 6.43 -12.23 5.09
CA GLY A 76 7.65 -11.98 4.32
C GLY A 76 7.44 -10.84 3.35
N VAL A 77 8.38 -9.89 3.32
CA VAL A 77 8.54 -8.94 2.21
C VAL A 77 9.82 -9.30 1.47
N SER A 78 9.84 -9.15 0.14
CA SER A 78 11.05 -9.42 -0.63
C SER A 78 12.06 -8.27 -0.49
N SER A 79 13.34 -8.54 -0.78
CA SER A 79 14.37 -7.49 -0.78
C SER A 79 14.01 -6.33 -1.71
N ASP A 80 13.45 -6.62 -2.88
CA ASP A 80 12.96 -5.61 -3.83
C ASP A 80 11.91 -4.68 -3.21
N MET A 81 10.98 -5.21 -2.40
CA MET A 81 9.98 -4.39 -1.70
C MET A 81 10.62 -3.48 -0.66
N GLU A 82 11.63 -3.98 0.07
CA GLU A 82 12.36 -3.22 1.07
C GLU A 82 13.20 -2.11 0.44
N ASP A 83 13.95 -2.45 -0.62
CA ASP A 83 14.79 -1.52 -1.38
C ASP A 83 13.93 -0.42 -2.01
N TRP A 84 12.80 -0.78 -2.63
CA TRP A 84 11.85 0.18 -3.17
C TRP A 84 11.37 1.17 -2.09
N TRP A 85 10.97 0.66 -0.92
CA TRP A 85 10.47 1.50 0.16
C TRP A 85 11.56 2.41 0.74
N ALA A 86 12.78 1.89 0.91
CA ALA A 86 13.93 2.69 1.33
C ALA A 86 14.19 3.86 0.35
N ASN A 87 14.12 3.59 -0.95
CA ASN A 87 14.28 4.60 -2.00
C ASN A 87 13.13 5.64 -2.02
N GLU A 88 11.88 5.24 -1.79
CA GLU A 88 10.75 6.18 -1.64
C GLU A 88 10.94 7.09 -0.42
N VAL A 89 11.39 6.54 0.72
CA VAL A 89 11.67 7.32 1.94
C VAL A 89 12.81 8.31 1.71
N ALA A 90 13.91 7.88 1.09
CA ALA A 90 15.04 8.75 0.75
C ALA A 90 14.59 9.92 -0.15
N ARG A 91 13.81 9.62 -1.20
CA ARG A 91 13.24 10.64 -2.09
C ARG A 91 12.32 11.61 -1.36
N ALA A 92 11.47 11.12 -0.46
CA ALA A 92 10.59 11.96 0.34
C ALA A 92 11.38 12.92 1.26
N ARG A 93 12.45 12.42 1.91
CA ARG A 93 13.34 13.24 2.75
C ARG A 93 14.04 14.33 1.94
N ALA A 94 14.66 13.97 0.81
CA ALA A 94 15.32 14.94 -0.08
C ALA A 94 14.36 16.03 -0.58
N ARG A 95 13.10 15.67 -0.90
CA ARG A 95 12.06 16.64 -1.27
C ARG A 95 11.72 17.60 -0.12
N ALA A 96 11.63 17.08 1.11
CA ALA A 96 11.36 17.89 2.30
C ALA A 96 12.52 18.85 2.61
N GLU A 97 13.77 18.41 2.51
CA GLU A 97 14.97 19.23 2.69
C GLU A 97 15.04 20.37 1.66
N LYS A 98 14.81 20.05 0.37
CA LYS A 98 14.76 21.07 -0.69
C LYS A 98 13.66 22.11 -0.45
N ALA A 99 12.50 21.68 0.07
CA ALA A 99 11.41 22.58 0.40
C ALA A 99 11.75 23.50 1.59
N ALA A 100 12.54 23.01 2.55
CA ALA A 100 13.01 23.80 3.70
C ALA A 100 14.03 24.86 3.29
N LEU A 101 14.94 24.57 2.35
CA LEU A 101 15.94 25.53 1.86
C LEU A 101 15.34 26.67 1.02
N LYS A 102 14.14 26.48 0.46
CA LYS A 102 13.43 27.47 -0.36
C LYS A 102 12.58 28.45 0.49
N LYS A 103 12.43 28.20 1.79
CA LYS A 103 11.73 29.08 2.73
C LYS A 103 12.71 30.04 3.39
#